data_AF-A0A3D3X2Y0-F1
#
_entry.id   AF-A0A3D3X2Y0-F1
#
_cell.length_a   1.000
_cell.length_b   1.000
_cell.length_c   1.000
_cell.angle_alpha   90.00
_cell.angle_beta   90.00
_cell.angle_gamma   90.00
#
_symmetry.space_group_name_H-M   'P 1'
#
loop_
_entity.id
_entity.type
_entity.pdbx_description
1 polymer ?
#
loop_
_entity_poly.entity_id
_entity_poly.type
_entity_poly.pdbx_seq_one_letter_code
_entity_poly.pdbx_strand_id
1 'polypeptide(L)'
;AVKTFTLNDGNWSMEETGKLNLEKKHQIANFADFCNECGNCDIFCPENGGPYALKPRFFGSRESFQEFSDHEGFFIERHSGGDTVLARFQESEYESTLQNGQVYFRGPGFNIQFDADNPEQTISGEAEASVNLTRYEIMEKIRWGILESGHVNYVSVVAQNQN
;
A
#
# COMPACT_ATOMS: atom_id res chain seq x y z
N ALA A 1 7.06 -10.51 -12.39
CA ALA A 1 6.85 -11.53 -11.36
C ALA A 1 7.03 -10.87 -10.00
N VAL A 2 6.44 -11.41 -8.94
CA VAL A 2 6.75 -10.98 -7.58
C VAL A 2 8.12 -11.52 -7.20
N LYS A 3 8.98 -10.65 -6.68
CA LYS A 3 10.32 -10.97 -6.23
C LYS A 3 10.32 -11.20 -4.71
N THR A 4 11.06 -12.19 -4.26
CA THR A 4 11.41 -12.40 -2.85
C THR A 4 12.90 -12.26 -2.67
N PHE A 5 13.30 -11.47 -1.69
CA PHE A 5 14.69 -11.18 -1.38
C PHE A 5 15.09 -11.84 -0.07
N THR A 6 16.26 -12.47 -0.04
CA THR A 6 16.81 -13.09 1.17
C THR A 6 18.22 -12.56 1.43
N LEU A 7 18.44 -12.04 2.64
CA LEU A 7 19.72 -11.55 3.11
C LEU A 7 20.46 -12.69 3.83
N ASN A 8 21.62 -13.10 3.30
CA ASN A 8 22.49 -14.11 3.89
C ASN A 8 23.92 -13.56 3.99
N ASP A 9 24.48 -13.50 5.20
CA ASP A 9 25.85 -13.04 5.47
C ASP A 9 26.19 -11.70 4.77
N GLY A 10 25.24 -10.76 4.79
CA GLY A 10 25.40 -9.44 4.18
C GLY A 10 25.17 -9.39 2.66
N ASN A 11 24.86 -10.52 2.02
CA ASN A 11 24.58 -10.59 0.59
C ASN A 11 23.09 -10.82 0.33
N TRP A 12 22.52 -10.03 -0.57
CA TRP A 12 21.15 -10.21 -1.03
C TRP A 12 21.09 -11.21 -2.19
N SER A 13 20.13 -12.12 -2.11
CA SER A 13 19.73 -13.02 -3.19
C SER A 13 18.26 -12.81 -3.53
N MET A 14 17.89 -13.06 -4.78
CA MET A 14 16.54 -12.84 -5.29
C MET A 14 16.03 -14.07 -6.00
N GLU A 15 14.75 -14.37 -5.78
CA GLU A 15 14.00 -15.36 -6.55
C GLU A 15 12.63 -14.81 -6.96
N GLU A 16 12.13 -15.27 -8.09
CA GLU A 16 10.75 -15.00 -8.52
C GLU A 16 9.80 -16.01 -7.88
N THR A 17 8.98 -15.58 -6.93
CA THR A 17 8.13 -16.48 -6.13
C THR A 17 6.66 -16.50 -6.55
N GLY A 18 6.26 -15.67 -7.53
CA GLY A 18 4.86 -15.66 -7.96
C GLY A 18 4.50 -14.56 -8.94
N LYS A 19 3.20 -14.35 -9.11
CA LYS A 19 2.62 -13.28 -9.93
C LYS A 19 1.48 -12.63 -9.17
N LEU A 20 1.46 -11.29 -9.15
CA LEU A 20 0.31 -10.54 -8.67
C LEU A 20 -0.71 -10.44 -9.81
N ASN A 21 -1.83 -11.15 -9.68
CA ASN A 21 -2.90 -11.17 -10.67
C ASN A 21 -4.05 -10.25 -10.23
N LEU A 22 -4.23 -9.14 -10.94
CA LEU A 22 -5.35 -8.21 -10.73
C LEU A 22 -6.44 -8.50 -11.76
N GLU A 23 -7.31 -9.47 -11.47
CA GLU A 23 -8.28 -9.99 -12.44
C GLU A 23 -9.60 -9.21 -12.48
N LYS A 24 -9.97 -8.56 -11.37
CA LYS A 24 -11.21 -7.77 -11.31
C LYS A 24 -10.99 -6.42 -11.97
N LYS A 25 -11.91 -6.06 -12.88
CA LYS A 25 -11.92 -4.77 -13.56
C LYS A 25 -12.01 -3.58 -12.60
N HIS A 26 -12.75 -3.74 -11.51
CA HIS A 26 -12.88 -2.72 -10.47
C HIS A 26 -12.34 -3.29 -9.15
N GLN A 27 -11.66 -2.43 -8.40
CA GLN A 27 -11.22 -2.69 -7.03
C GLN A 27 -11.87 -1.63 -6.16
N ILE A 28 -12.73 -2.06 -5.23
CA ILE A 28 -13.57 -1.15 -4.44
C ILE A 28 -13.02 -1.08 -3.02
N ALA A 29 -12.87 0.15 -2.52
CA ALA A 29 -12.50 0.47 -1.15
C ALA A 29 -13.48 1.50 -0.59
N ASN A 30 -13.62 1.53 0.72
CA ASN A 30 -14.42 2.54 1.41
C ASN A 30 -13.53 3.74 1.79
N PHE A 31 -14.03 4.97 1.68
CA PHE A 31 -13.34 6.12 2.25
C PHE A 31 -13.82 6.31 3.70
N ALA A 32 -12.94 6.05 4.66
CA ALA A 32 -13.27 5.91 6.07
C ALA A 32 -13.92 7.17 6.65
N ASP A 33 -13.40 8.35 6.29
CA ASP A 33 -13.83 9.64 6.82
C ASP A 33 -15.29 9.97 6.50
N PHE A 34 -15.90 9.29 5.52
CA PHE A 34 -17.33 9.43 5.18
C PHE A 34 -18.20 8.28 5.70
N CYS A 35 -17.59 7.24 6.27
CA CYS A 35 -18.29 6.08 6.76
C CYS A 35 -18.80 6.31 8.18
N ASN A 36 -20.04 5.91 8.45
CA ASN A 36 -20.64 5.88 9.78
C ASN A 36 -21.14 4.48 10.15
N GLU A 37 -20.67 3.46 9.43
CA GLU A 37 -21.00 2.05 9.63
C GLU A 37 -22.50 1.72 9.55
N CYS A 38 -23.30 2.56 8.87
CA CYS A 38 -24.75 2.35 8.74
C CYS A 38 -25.17 1.14 7.89
N GLY A 39 -24.23 0.49 7.18
CA GLY A 39 -24.50 -0.70 6.37
C GLY A 39 -25.24 -0.45 5.05
N ASN A 40 -25.63 0.79 4.74
CA ASN A 40 -26.37 1.11 3.51
C ASN A 40 -25.63 0.67 2.22
N CYS A 41 -24.29 0.67 2.26
CA CYS A 41 -23.46 0.24 1.13
C CYS A 41 -23.54 -1.27 0.83
N ASP A 42 -24.04 -2.11 1.74
CA ASP A 42 -24.23 -3.54 1.53
C ASP A 42 -25.24 -3.82 0.40
N ILE A 43 -26.33 -3.06 0.36
CA ILE A 43 -27.37 -3.20 -0.66
C ILE A 43 -26.90 -2.75 -2.06
N PHE A 44 -25.98 -1.78 -2.12
CA PHE A 44 -25.50 -1.21 -3.38
C PHE A 44 -24.23 -1.86 -3.91
N CYS A 45 -23.60 -2.73 -3.14
CA CYS A 45 -22.32 -3.32 -3.51
C CYS A 45 -22.52 -4.23 -4.74
N PRO A 46 -21.76 -4.02 -5.83
CA PRO A 46 -21.78 -4.94 -6.97
C PRO A 46 -21.06 -6.26 -6.67
N GLU A 47 -20.46 -6.38 -5.48
CA GLU A 47 -19.77 -7.56 -4.97
C GLU A 47 -20.48 -8.08 -3.71
N ASN A 48 -20.16 -9.30 -3.29
CA ASN A 48 -20.79 -9.88 -2.10
C ASN A 48 -20.29 -9.19 -0.81
N GLY A 49 -21.25 -8.62 -0.07
CA GLY A 49 -21.09 -8.05 1.26
C GLY A 49 -20.71 -6.57 1.30
N GLY A 50 -20.95 -5.98 2.47
CA GLY A 50 -20.87 -4.55 2.71
C GLY A 50 -19.45 -3.97 2.66
N PRO A 51 -19.19 -2.95 1.82
CA PRO A 51 -17.92 -2.24 1.80
C PRO A 51 -17.47 -1.69 3.15
N TYR A 52 -18.39 -1.36 4.06
CA TYR A 52 -18.04 -0.86 5.39
C TYR A 52 -17.32 -1.90 6.27
N ALA A 53 -17.54 -3.19 6.00
CA ALA A 53 -17.04 -4.31 6.81
C ALA A 53 -15.99 -5.17 6.10
N LEU A 54 -16.13 -5.41 4.79
CA LEU A 54 -15.31 -6.38 4.07
C LEU A 54 -14.22 -5.77 3.18
N LYS A 55 -14.35 -4.48 2.84
CA LYS A 55 -13.43 -3.83 1.90
C LYS A 55 -12.40 -3.01 2.66
N PRO A 56 -11.17 -2.93 2.14
CA PRO A 56 -10.17 -2.07 2.75
C PRO A 56 -10.63 -0.62 2.75
N ARG A 57 -10.14 0.14 3.71
CA ARG A 57 -10.45 1.56 3.86
C ARG A 57 -9.34 2.43 3.27
N PHE A 58 -9.71 3.57 2.71
CA PHE A 58 -8.81 4.70 2.52
C PHE A 58 -9.07 5.71 3.63
N PHE A 59 -8.00 6.15 4.27
CA PHE A 59 -8.04 7.11 5.37
C PHE A 59 -7.63 8.49 4.86
N GLY A 60 -8.30 9.55 5.32
CA GLY A 60 -7.94 10.92 4.94
C GLY A 60 -6.75 11.47 5.71
N SER A 61 -6.44 10.93 6.89
CA SER A 61 -5.31 11.37 7.71
C SER A 61 -4.59 10.22 8.39
N ARG A 62 -3.35 10.48 8.81
CA ARG A 62 -2.56 9.52 9.59
C ARG A 62 -3.23 9.20 10.92
N GLU A 63 -3.88 10.18 11.53
CA GLU A 63 -4.64 10.02 12.79
C GLU A 63 -5.80 9.05 12.57
N SER A 64 -6.58 9.21 11.49
CA SER A 64 -7.69 8.29 11.18
C SER A 64 -7.19 6.86 10.89
N PHE A 65 -6.04 6.71 10.21
CA PHE A 65 -5.42 5.40 10.00
C PHE A 65 -5.03 4.71 11.31
N GLN A 66 -4.62 5.49 12.32
CA GLN A 66 -4.24 4.99 13.66
C GLN A 66 -5.47 4.68 14.52
N GLU A 67 -6.50 5.54 14.48
CA GLU A 67 -7.72 5.38 15.27
C GLU A 67 -8.49 4.11 14.88
N PHE A 68 -8.70 3.88 13.58
CA PHE A 68 -9.41 2.72 13.04
C PHE A 68 -8.45 1.54 12.76
N SER A 69 -7.70 1.15 13.79
CA SER A 69 -6.67 0.09 13.72
C SER A 69 -7.22 -1.32 13.53
N ASP A 70 -8.52 -1.52 13.77
CA ASP A 70 -9.24 -2.78 13.56
C ASP A 70 -9.59 -3.06 12.08
N HIS A 71 -9.33 -2.11 11.18
CA HIS A 71 -9.61 -2.23 9.76
C HIS A 71 -8.33 -2.28 8.91
N GLU A 72 -8.33 -3.14 7.90
CA GLU A 72 -7.38 -3.05 6.79
C GLU A 72 -7.57 -1.74 6.03
N GLY A 73 -6.49 -1.19 5.51
CA GLY A 73 -6.60 0.00 4.70
C GLY A 73 -5.30 0.69 4.39
N PHE A 74 -5.44 1.85 3.77
CA PHE A 74 -4.36 2.60 3.16
C PHE A 74 -4.50 4.08 3.50
N PHE A 75 -3.36 4.69 3.76
CA PHE A 75 -3.24 6.13 3.85
C PHE A 75 -2.12 6.58 2.92
N ILE A 76 -2.35 7.65 2.17
CA ILE A 76 -1.41 8.13 1.15
C ILE A 76 -1.12 9.60 1.41
N GLU A 77 0.16 9.92 1.52
CA GLU A 77 0.68 11.28 1.62
C GLU A 77 1.48 11.61 0.38
N ARG A 78 1.34 12.85 -0.12
CA ARG A 78 2.19 13.36 -1.19
C ARG A 78 3.13 14.43 -0.65
N HIS A 79 4.39 14.32 -1.06
CA HIS A 79 5.46 15.24 -0.71
C HIS A 79 6.08 15.84 -1.97
N SER A 80 6.94 16.85 -1.82
CA SER A 80 7.74 17.35 -2.94
C SER A 80 8.69 16.26 -3.46
N GLY A 81 8.39 15.73 -4.65
CA GLY A 81 9.24 14.73 -5.33
C GLY A 81 9.01 13.28 -4.91
N GLY A 82 7.92 12.98 -4.20
CA GLY A 82 7.61 11.62 -3.78
C GLY A 82 6.23 11.44 -3.15
N ASP A 83 5.88 10.20 -2.87
CA ASP A 83 4.66 9.84 -2.14
C ASP A 83 5.00 8.77 -1.08
N THR A 84 4.26 8.78 0.02
CA THR A 84 4.31 7.76 1.07
C THR A 84 2.97 7.05 1.15
N VAL A 85 3.00 5.72 1.23
CA VAL A 85 1.82 4.87 1.47
C VAL A 85 2.01 4.13 2.78
N LEU A 86 1.08 4.33 3.71
CA LEU A 86 0.89 3.43 4.86
C LEU A 86 -0.17 2.40 4.50
N ALA A 87 0.06 1.15 4.85
CA ALA A 87 -0.88 0.07 4.60
C ALA A 87 -0.99 -0.86 5.79
N ARG A 88 -2.22 -1.31 6.08
CA ARG A 88 -2.50 -2.39 7.02
C ARG A 88 -3.11 -3.55 6.25
N PHE A 89 -2.46 -4.71 6.32
CA PHE A 89 -2.93 -5.99 5.80
C PHE A 89 -3.07 -6.96 6.96
N GLN A 90 -4.31 -7.33 7.30
CA GLN A 90 -4.64 -8.13 8.47
C GLN A 90 -3.93 -7.58 9.73
N GLU A 91 -2.98 -8.33 10.26
CA GLU A 91 -2.25 -7.99 11.50
C GLU A 91 -0.91 -7.28 11.25
N SER A 92 -0.57 -6.95 9.99
CA SER A 92 0.73 -6.39 9.63
C SER A 92 0.60 -5.02 8.98
N GLU A 93 1.41 -4.08 9.46
CA GLU A 93 1.55 -2.75 8.89
C GLU A 93 2.82 -2.61 8.07
N TYR A 94 2.73 -1.84 7.00
CA TYR A 94 3.80 -1.56 6.07
C TYR A 94 3.81 -0.07 5.73
N GLU A 95 4.99 0.45 5.46
CA GLU A 95 5.16 1.80 4.91
C GLU A 95 6.09 1.73 3.70
N SER A 96 5.67 2.37 2.61
CA SER A 96 6.47 2.52 1.41
C SER A 96 6.56 4.00 1.04
N THR A 97 7.77 4.50 0.89
CA THR A 97 8.03 5.86 0.40
C THR A 97 8.79 5.78 -0.90
N LEU A 98 8.22 6.34 -1.96
CA LEU A 98 8.91 6.55 -3.24
C LEU A 98 9.38 8.01 -3.29
N GLN A 99 10.68 8.23 -3.40
CA GLN A 99 11.25 9.57 -3.51
C GLN A 99 12.36 9.59 -4.57
N ASN A 100 12.17 10.41 -5.61
CA ASN A 100 13.12 10.55 -6.72
C ASN A 100 13.60 9.22 -7.33
N GLY A 101 12.70 8.23 -7.47
CA GLY A 101 13.03 6.89 -8.00
C GLY A 101 13.57 5.89 -6.97
N GLN A 102 13.91 6.34 -5.77
CA GLN A 102 14.31 5.48 -4.66
C GLN A 102 13.09 5.06 -3.84
N VAL A 103 12.97 3.77 -3.55
CA VAL A 103 11.97 3.19 -2.65
C VAL A 103 12.60 2.93 -1.30
N TYR A 104 11.87 3.29 -0.24
CA TYR A 104 12.09 2.87 1.14
C TYR A 104 10.88 2.05 1.56
N PHE A 105 11.07 0.79 1.91
CA PHE A 105 9.99 -0.13 2.25
C PHE A 105 10.27 -0.81 3.58
N ARG A 106 9.35 -0.63 4.53
CA ARG A 106 9.44 -1.19 5.88
C ARG A 106 8.20 -1.99 6.23
N GLY A 107 8.39 -3.03 7.03
CA GLY A 107 7.35 -3.90 7.54
C GLY A 107 7.88 -4.75 8.70
N PRO A 108 7.14 -5.79 9.13
CA PRO A 108 7.55 -6.63 10.26
C PRO A 108 8.92 -7.28 10.01
N GLY A 109 9.90 -6.96 10.86
CA GLY A 109 11.24 -7.55 10.82
C GLY A 109 12.10 -7.15 9.62
N PHE A 110 11.76 -6.09 8.88
CA PHE A 110 12.62 -5.58 7.80
C PHE A 110 12.51 -4.07 7.58
N ASN A 111 13.59 -3.51 7.08
CA ASN A 111 13.69 -2.14 6.58
C ASN A 111 14.66 -2.14 5.40
N ILE A 112 14.13 -2.05 4.19
CA ILE A 112 14.91 -2.16 2.96
C ILE A 112 14.71 -0.93 2.07
N GLN A 113 15.68 -0.72 1.19
CA GLN A 113 15.59 0.29 0.15
C GLN A 113 16.11 -0.26 -1.18
N PHE A 114 15.57 0.23 -2.28
CA PHE A 114 15.99 -0.13 -3.63
C PHE A 114 15.55 0.92 -4.66
N ASP A 115 16.26 0.99 -5.78
CA ASP A 115 15.81 1.73 -6.96
C ASP A 115 14.55 1.06 -7.53
N ALA A 116 13.51 1.86 -7.81
CA ALA A 116 12.21 1.39 -8.27
C ALA A 116 12.28 0.59 -9.58
N ASP A 117 13.20 0.95 -10.47
CA ASP A 117 13.36 0.33 -11.79
C ASP A 117 14.33 -0.85 -11.75
N ASN A 118 15.18 -0.95 -10.73
CA ASN A 118 16.20 -2.00 -10.62
C ASN A 118 16.35 -2.59 -9.21
N PRO A 119 15.30 -3.18 -8.63
CA PRO A 119 15.35 -3.69 -7.27
C PRO A 119 16.33 -4.86 -7.09
N GLU A 120 16.51 -5.71 -8.10
CA GLU A 120 17.40 -6.88 -8.02
C GLU A 120 18.88 -6.54 -7.79
N GLN A 121 19.34 -5.39 -8.27
CA GLN A 121 20.75 -4.99 -8.17
C GLN A 121 21.01 -3.94 -7.09
N THR A 122 19.96 -3.28 -6.59
CA THR A 122 20.09 -2.09 -5.74
C THR A 122 19.54 -2.28 -4.33
N ILE A 123 18.91 -3.42 -4.04
CA ILE A 123 18.39 -3.70 -2.71
C ILE A 123 19.50 -3.62 -1.64
N SER A 124 19.18 -2.94 -0.55
CA SER A 124 20.00 -2.87 0.65
C SER A 124 19.12 -2.65 1.88
N GLY A 125 19.73 -2.72 3.06
CA GLY A 125 19.04 -2.59 4.34
C GLY A 125 19.10 -3.87 5.16
N GLU A 126 18.11 -4.06 6.01
CA GLU A 126 18.08 -5.10 7.04
C GLU A 126 16.80 -5.92 6.93
N ALA A 127 16.92 -7.23 7.14
CA ALA A 127 15.77 -8.13 7.23
C ALA A 127 16.12 -9.34 8.11
N GLU A 128 15.21 -9.68 9.03
CA GLU A 128 15.30 -10.87 9.89
C GLU A 128 14.91 -12.16 9.14
N ALA A 129 14.13 -12.03 8.07
CA ALA A 129 13.65 -13.12 7.24
C ALA A 129 13.54 -12.69 5.77
N SER A 130 13.19 -13.62 4.87
CA SER A 130 12.97 -13.31 3.46
C SER A 130 11.84 -12.28 3.28
N VAL A 131 12.10 -11.27 2.45
CA VAL A 131 11.16 -10.17 2.16
C VAL A 131 10.48 -10.42 0.82
N ASN A 132 9.20 -10.75 0.85
CA ASN A 132 8.38 -10.91 -0.35
C ASN A 132 7.73 -9.57 -0.74
N LEU A 133 8.00 -9.08 -1.96
CA LEU A 133 7.54 -7.77 -2.40
C LEU A 133 6.06 -7.69 -2.79
N THR A 134 5.23 -8.73 -2.59
CA THR A 134 3.79 -8.68 -2.93
C THR A 134 3.09 -7.47 -2.32
N ARG A 135 3.38 -7.14 -1.05
CA ARG A 135 2.74 -6.01 -0.36
C ARG A 135 3.17 -4.67 -0.96
N TYR A 136 4.47 -4.52 -1.25
CA TYR A 136 4.99 -3.37 -1.98
C TYR A 136 4.32 -3.21 -3.35
N GLU A 137 4.23 -4.28 -4.15
CA GLU A 137 3.60 -4.24 -5.48
C GLU A 137 2.11 -3.81 -5.40
N ILE A 138 1.36 -4.30 -4.42
CA ILE A 138 -0.04 -3.88 -4.20
C ILE A 138 -0.09 -2.39 -3.84
N MET A 139 0.73 -1.95 -2.89
CA MET A 139 0.78 -0.55 -2.45
C MET A 139 1.16 0.38 -3.61
N GLU A 140 2.09 -0.03 -4.47
CA GLU A 140 2.52 0.74 -5.63
C GLU A 140 1.42 0.85 -6.70
N LYS A 141 0.67 -0.23 -6.97
CA LYS A 141 -0.48 -0.16 -7.88
C LYS A 141 -1.60 0.71 -7.33
N ILE A 142 -1.83 0.69 -6.01
CA ILE A 142 -2.80 1.58 -5.35
C ILE A 142 -2.34 3.03 -5.45
N ARG A 143 -1.08 3.32 -5.09
CA ARG A 143 -0.47 4.65 -5.22
C ARG A 143 -0.67 5.17 -6.63
N TRP A 144 -0.22 4.43 -7.63
CA TRP A 144 -0.36 4.81 -9.03
C TRP A 144 -1.82 5.05 -9.40
N GLY A 145 -2.74 4.12 -9.13
CA GLY A 145 -4.15 4.26 -9.52
C GLY A 145 -4.91 5.39 -8.81
N ILE A 146 -4.56 5.70 -7.57
CA ILE A 146 -5.18 6.81 -6.81
C ILE A 146 -4.61 8.16 -7.24
N LEU A 147 -3.32 8.21 -7.57
CA LEU A 147 -2.57 9.43 -7.79
C LEU A 147 -2.34 9.78 -9.27
N GLU A 148 -2.67 8.89 -10.19
CA GLU A 148 -2.50 9.10 -11.63
C GLU A 148 -3.24 10.36 -12.11
N SER A 149 -2.52 11.17 -12.90
CA SER A 149 -3.04 12.40 -13.47
C SER A 149 -4.23 12.11 -14.39
N GLY A 150 -5.43 12.55 -13.97
CA GLY A 150 -6.67 12.37 -14.74
C GLY A 150 -7.83 11.80 -13.92
N HIS A 151 -7.53 11.22 -12.76
CA HIS A 151 -8.53 10.74 -11.81
C HIS A 151 -8.59 11.65 -10.58
N VAL A 152 -9.77 12.24 -10.32
CA VAL A 152 -10.01 13.00 -9.09
C VAL A 152 -10.84 12.13 -8.16
N ASN A 153 -10.29 11.85 -6.98
CA ASN A 153 -10.96 11.14 -5.89
C ASN A 153 -10.61 11.81 -4.55
N TYR A 154 -11.36 11.49 -3.49
CA TYR A 154 -11.15 12.15 -2.20
C TYR A 154 -9.75 11.90 -1.64
N VAL A 155 -9.19 10.69 -1.82
CA VAL A 155 -7.84 10.35 -1.36
C VAL A 155 -6.79 11.20 -2.08
N SER A 156 -6.90 11.34 -3.41
CA SER A 156 -5.96 12.13 -4.20
C SER A 156 -5.99 13.63 -3.85
N VAL A 157 -7.17 14.17 -3.53
CA VAL A 157 -7.35 15.56 -3.13
C VAL A 157 -6.77 15.77 -1.72
N VAL A 158 -7.05 14.89 -0.77
CA VAL A 158 -6.56 15.04 0.59
C VAL A 158 -5.04 14.87 0.64
N ALA A 159 -4.47 13.92 -0.11
CA ALA A 159 -3.02 13.73 -0.23
C ALA A 159 -2.29 14.98 -0.75
N GLN A 160 -2.94 15.83 -1.56
CA GLN A 160 -2.35 17.08 -2.08
C GLN A 160 -2.38 18.24 -1.08
N ASN A 161 -3.24 18.17 -0.07
CA ASN A 161 -3.51 19.27 0.86
C ASN A 161 -2.89 19.06 2.24
N GLN A 162 -2.06 18.02 2.40
CA GLN A 162 -1.28 17.76 3.59
C GLN A 162 0.01 18.60 3.52
N ASN A 163 -0.03 19.81 4.09
CA ASN A 163 1.12 20.70 4.27
C ASN A 163 1.67 20.59 5.69
#